data_AF-A0A3Q3K620-F1
#
_entry.id   AF-A0A3Q3K620-F1
#
_cell.length_a   1.000
_cell.length_b   1.000
_cell.length_c   1.000
_cell.angle_alpha   90.00
_cell.angle_beta   90.00
_cell.angle_gamma   90.00
#
_symmetry.space_group_name_H-M   'P 1'
#
loop_
_entity.id
_entity.type
_entity.pdbx_description
1 polymer ?
#
loop_
_entity_poly.entity_id
_entity_poly.type
_entity_poly.pdbx_seq_one_letter_code
_entity_poly.pdbx_strand_id
1 'polypeptide(L)'
;MEHELRSLRQASQSQERTIQDLTESISTKDSEAQELYQLIEGQNTTLCKLREMAHRNHLGASESLTLAQLQGELVRVQSSLFSLGLELEANQRSLRQSQRQGEDLVRLKDRLNSDLQEALQHREVTEKHNQVSVFVMRSIDDKFHCLEEHEAQVRRLQQALREKERDLERLRCILSNNEDTITSLDALVRGKELELEQAAEAYRNLQWLKQQGEEKERNAQREKDTIISQLQETLQSRSQEVQELTATLVARVQAGPTEVVEELKSRLALKEKLFQELLTDRSRQSNEHHAQVQDLLSALSSKDQYLQVGHVASICDLQIVHDKRKFKSLQSPPSFFLRTMPIGICSYISLGFLPCSVCFIFALSFIYQELMQGQEEAMHPSSKEREAEVKALEEELQLALKKEREAQVSVGPEMTHIKNPCFFLCRNIMSSYLCVFIMQKELSALHLSLARQQGITLLKNYTFNCVLEQLVSEYNKLNDALRAEKRLYQNLTQIHTKTDSTEKIQALHTELDSVQALRGQLEEVLARTRKMALGLERATKRQSDSGGGDGQGSASRAAQRTVTNAP
;
A
#
# COMPACT_ATOMS: atom_id res chain seq x y z
N MET A 1 -31.67 20.30 -53.32
CA MET A 1 -32.43 19.09 -53.72
C MET A 1 -33.90 19.35 -54.02
N GLU A 2 -34.81 19.63 -53.07
CA GLU A 2 -36.24 19.80 -53.43
C GLU A 2 -36.55 21.02 -54.31
N HIS A 3 -35.87 22.14 -54.09
CA HIS A 3 -36.03 23.34 -54.92
C HIS A 3 -35.52 23.14 -56.35
N GLU A 4 -34.42 22.41 -56.53
CA GLU A 4 -33.86 22.08 -57.85
C GLU A 4 -34.77 21.09 -58.60
N LEU A 5 -35.35 20.11 -57.90
CA LEU A 5 -36.34 19.20 -58.49
C LEU A 5 -37.61 19.92 -58.93
N ARG A 6 -38.08 20.93 -58.18
CA ARG A 6 -39.22 21.77 -58.60
C ARG A 6 -38.87 22.62 -59.83
N SER A 7 -37.67 23.21 -59.86
CA SER A 7 -37.21 24.01 -61.01
C SER A 7 -37.06 23.16 -62.27
N LEU A 8 -36.49 21.95 -62.16
CA LEU A 8 -36.40 21.00 -63.28
C LEU A 8 -37.77 20.54 -63.79
N ARG A 9 -38.72 20.26 -62.89
CA ARG A 9 -40.09 19.90 -63.30
C ARG A 9 -40.79 21.06 -64.01
N GLN A 10 -40.61 22.29 -63.54
CA GLN A 10 -41.19 23.46 -64.18
C GLN A 10 -40.57 23.75 -65.55
N ALA A 11 -39.26 23.56 -65.70
CA ALA A 11 -38.57 23.66 -66.98
C ALA A 11 -39.04 22.58 -67.96
N SER A 12 -39.19 21.33 -67.50
CA SER A 12 -39.72 20.21 -68.30
C SER A 12 -41.14 20.50 -68.79
N GLN A 13 -42.03 20.97 -67.91
CA GLN A 13 -43.40 21.33 -68.28
C GLN A 13 -43.45 22.50 -69.27
N SER A 14 -42.52 23.47 -69.15
CA SER A 14 -42.41 24.56 -70.13
C SER A 14 -41.97 24.04 -71.49
N GLN A 15 -40.98 23.15 -71.54
CA GLN A 15 -40.53 22.53 -72.79
C GLN A 15 -41.63 21.70 -73.44
N GLU A 16 -42.42 20.97 -72.66
CA GLU A 16 -43.52 20.14 -73.16
C GLU A 16 -44.62 20.98 -73.82
N ARG A 17 -44.94 22.16 -73.25
CA ARG A 17 -45.84 23.13 -73.90
C ARG A 17 -45.28 23.66 -75.22
N THR A 18 -44.01 24.05 -75.25
CA THR A 18 -43.37 24.54 -76.49
C THR A 18 -43.34 23.48 -77.58
N ILE A 19 -43.10 22.21 -77.23
CA ILE A 19 -43.16 21.10 -78.19
C ILE A 19 -44.58 20.93 -78.72
N GLN A 20 -45.60 21.02 -77.86
CA GLN A 20 -47.00 20.92 -78.27
C GLN A 20 -47.39 22.05 -79.23
N ASP A 21 -47.05 23.30 -78.92
CA ASP A 21 -47.32 24.46 -79.77
C ASP A 21 -46.64 24.33 -81.15
N LEU A 22 -45.39 23.87 -81.19
CA LEU A 22 -44.67 23.62 -82.43
C LEU A 22 -45.29 22.46 -83.23
N THR A 23 -45.77 21.43 -82.56
CA THR A 23 -46.43 20.28 -83.21
C THR A 23 -47.73 20.71 -83.88
N GLU A 24 -48.54 21.53 -83.20
CA GLU A 24 -49.75 22.12 -83.77
C GLU A 24 -49.41 23.04 -84.96
N SER A 25 -48.36 23.87 -84.85
CA SER A 25 -47.90 24.71 -85.96
C SER A 25 -47.40 23.90 -87.17
N ILE A 26 -46.73 22.76 -86.97
CA ILE A 26 -46.31 21.91 -88.08
C ILE A 26 -47.53 21.26 -88.74
N SER A 27 -48.49 20.76 -87.95
CA SER A 27 -49.70 20.14 -88.49
C SER A 27 -50.55 21.10 -89.33
N THR A 28 -50.64 22.38 -88.92
CA THR A 28 -51.32 23.42 -89.69
C THR A 28 -50.57 23.73 -90.98
N LYS A 29 -49.23 23.79 -90.95
CA LYS A 29 -48.42 23.98 -92.14
C LYS A 29 -48.47 22.79 -93.11
N ASP A 30 -48.57 21.56 -92.60
CA ASP A 30 -48.79 20.38 -93.42
C ASP A 30 -50.16 20.41 -94.10
N SER A 31 -51.21 20.86 -93.41
CA SER A 31 -52.54 21.06 -94.00
C SER A 31 -52.51 22.13 -95.11
N GLU A 32 -51.88 23.28 -94.86
CA GLU A 32 -51.70 24.34 -95.87
C GLU A 32 -50.93 23.82 -97.09
N ALA A 33 -49.85 23.05 -96.88
CA ALA A 33 -49.09 22.44 -97.96
C ALA A 33 -49.94 21.45 -98.78
N GLN A 34 -50.77 20.66 -98.11
CA GLN A 34 -51.67 19.71 -98.76
C GLN A 34 -52.74 20.41 -99.62
N GLU A 35 -53.29 21.53 -99.14
CA GLU A 35 -54.21 22.38 -99.92
C GLU A 35 -53.51 22.97 -101.16
N LEU A 36 -52.27 23.44 -101.02
CA LEU A 36 -51.48 23.94 -102.15
C LEU A 36 -51.21 22.83 -103.19
N TYR A 37 -50.88 21.62 -102.75
CA TYR A 37 -50.72 20.47 -103.65
C TYR A 37 -52.01 20.16 -104.41
N GLN A 38 -53.17 20.15 -103.74
CA GLN A 38 -54.47 19.95 -104.40
C GLN A 38 -54.80 21.07 -105.39
N LEU A 39 -54.46 22.33 -105.07
CA LEU A 39 -54.65 23.45 -105.98
C LEU A 39 -53.78 23.32 -107.24
N ILE A 40 -52.51 22.95 -107.07
CA ILE A 40 -51.58 22.71 -108.19
C ILE A 40 -52.09 21.56 -109.07
N GLU A 41 -52.56 20.48 -108.47
CA GLU A 41 -53.14 19.36 -109.20
C GLU A 41 -54.42 19.79 -109.96
N GLY A 42 -55.30 20.57 -109.32
CA GLY A 42 -56.45 21.20 -109.94
C GLY A 42 -56.07 22.08 -111.14
N GLN A 43 -55.06 22.94 -110.98
CA GLN A 43 -54.51 23.76 -112.07
C GLN A 43 -53.89 22.93 -113.19
N ASN A 44 -53.22 21.83 -112.88
CA ASN A 44 -52.66 20.93 -113.90
C ASN A 44 -53.75 20.22 -114.70
N THR A 45 -54.86 19.82 -114.06
CA THR A 45 -56.01 19.26 -114.78
C THR A 45 -56.69 20.28 -115.69
N THR A 46 -56.81 21.55 -115.28
CA THR A 46 -57.35 22.60 -116.15
C THR A 46 -56.39 22.93 -117.31
N LEU A 47 -55.08 22.93 -117.08
CA LEU A 47 -54.06 23.06 -118.13
C LEU A 47 -54.12 21.93 -119.15
N CYS A 48 -54.32 20.68 -118.71
CA CYS A 48 -54.50 19.55 -119.63
C CYS A 48 -55.76 19.72 -120.46
N LYS A 49 -56.90 20.11 -119.85
CA LYS A 49 -58.15 20.41 -120.57
C LYS A 49 -57.97 21.56 -121.59
N LEU A 50 -57.23 22.61 -121.22
CA LEU A 50 -56.91 23.72 -122.12
C LEU A 50 -56.02 23.29 -123.29
N ARG A 51 -55.02 22.43 -123.04
CA ARG A 51 -54.20 21.83 -124.10
C ARG A 51 -55.02 20.94 -125.04
N GLU A 52 -55.93 20.14 -124.51
CA GLU A 52 -56.85 19.34 -125.33
C GLU A 52 -57.77 20.22 -126.19
N MET A 53 -58.28 21.33 -125.64
CA MET A 53 -59.06 22.32 -126.41
C MET A 53 -58.20 23.04 -127.46
N ALA A 54 -56.93 23.36 -127.16
CA ALA A 54 -56.00 23.96 -128.12
C ALA A 54 -55.67 23.00 -129.26
N HIS A 55 -55.46 21.71 -128.97
CA HIS A 55 -55.25 20.69 -129.99
C HIS A 55 -56.49 20.45 -130.88
N ARG A 56 -57.72 20.61 -130.36
CA ARG A 56 -58.94 20.59 -131.19
C ARG A 56 -59.08 21.80 -132.11
N ASN A 57 -58.49 22.94 -131.76
CA ASN A 57 -58.56 24.18 -132.54
C ASN A 57 -57.39 24.39 -133.52
N HIS A 58 -56.44 23.45 -133.65
CA HIS A 58 -55.30 23.56 -134.58
C HIS A 58 -55.47 22.78 -135.90
N LEU A 59 -56.71 22.44 -136.27
CA LEU A 59 -57.08 21.94 -137.61
C LEU A 59 -57.93 22.99 -138.33
N GLY A 60 -57.30 24.08 -138.77
CA GLY A 60 -57.94 25.04 -139.67
C GLY A 60 -57.31 26.43 -139.65
N ALA A 61 -56.26 26.63 -140.46
CA ALA A 61 -56.05 27.81 -141.33
C ALA A 61 -54.57 27.95 -141.67
N SER A 62 -54.24 27.63 -142.92
CA SER A 62 -53.02 28.02 -143.60
C SER A 62 -53.40 29.13 -144.57
N GLU A 63 -52.77 30.30 -144.49
CA GLU A 63 -52.82 31.33 -145.53
C GLU A 63 -51.40 31.76 -145.90
N SER A 64 -51.18 31.84 -147.21
CA SER A 64 -49.91 32.15 -147.89
C SER A 64 -49.53 33.63 -147.75
N LEU A 65 -48.33 33.92 -147.25
CA LEU A 65 -47.81 35.29 -147.02
C LEU A 65 -47.08 35.86 -148.26
N THR A 66 -47.22 37.17 -148.48
CA THR A 66 -46.63 37.99 -149.56
C THR A 66 -45.22 38.54 -149.21
N LEU A 67 -44.42 38.96 -150.20
CA LEU A 67 -43.02 39.41 -150.02
C LEU A 67 -42.84 40.58 -149.01
N ALA A 68 -43.77 41.54 -148.98
CA ALA A 68 -43.75 42.64 -148.01
C ALA A 68 -43.98 42.16 -146.57
N GLN A 69 -44.80 41.11 -146.38
CA GLN A 69 -44.96 40.45 -145.09
C GLN A 69 -43.66 39.73 -144.69
N LEU A 70 -42.96 39.08 -145.63
CA LEU A 70 -41.67 38.44 -145.34
C LEU A 70 -40.57 39.45 -144.93
N GLN A 71 -40.54 40.65 -145.50
CA GLN A 71 -39.59 41.71 -145.08
C GLN A 71 -39.94 42.30 -143.71
N GLY A 72 -41.22 42.53 -143.42
CA GLY A 72 -41.67 42.94 -142.08
C GLY A 72 -41.37 41.88 -141.03
N GLU A 73 -41.55 40.60 -141.38
CA GLU A 73 -41.18 39.46 -140.55
C GLU A 73 -39.66 39.39 -140.31
N LEU A 74 -38.83 39.65 -141.32
CA LEU A 74 -37.37 39.67 -141.14
C LEU A 74 -36.92 40.78 -140.17
N VAL A 75 -37.44 42.00 -140.30
CA VAL A 75 -37.11 43.11 -139.38
C VAL A 75 -37.62 42.81 -137.97
N ARG A 76 -38.81 42.20 -137.86
CA ARG A 76 -39.35 41.74 -136.57
C ARG A 76 -38.46 40.69 -135.91
N VAL A 77 -37.97 39.73 -136.70
CA VAL A 77 -37.03 38.69 -136.24
C VAL A 77 -35.66 39.28 -135.89
N GLN A 78 -35.18 40.28 -136.64
CA GLN A 78 -33.93 40.97 -136.32
C GLN A 78 -34.04 41.80 -135.03
N SER A 79 -35.17 42.49 -134.83
CA SER A 79 -35.47 43.24 -133.60
C SER A 79 -35.62 42.29 -132.40
N SER A 80 -36.33 41.17 -132.56
CA SER A 80 -36.46 40.16 -131.49
C SER A 80 -35.12 39.49 -131.17
N LEU A 81 -34.30 39.20 -132.17
CA LEU A 81 -32.94 38.67 -131.96
C LEU A 81 -32.05 39.67 -131.20
N PHE A 82 -32.14 40.96 -131.52
CA PHE A 82 -31.40 42.00 -130.82
C PHE A 82 -31.86 42.17 -129.36
N SER A 83 -33.17 42.25 -129.13
CA SER A 83 -33.75 42.29 -127.77
C SER A 83 -33.35 41.08 -126.94
N LEU A 84 -33.44 39.87 -127.53
CA LEU A 84 -33.01 38.64 -126.89
C LEU A 84 -31.49 38.64 -126.59
N GLY A 85 -30.68 39.26 -127.47
CA GLY A 85 -29.25 39.45 -127.24
C GLY A 85 -28.95 40.34 -126.03
N LEU A 86 -29.69 41.45 -125.86
CA LEU A 86 -29.57 42.32 -124.69
C LEU A 86 -30.04 41.62 -123.40
N GLU A 87 -31.15 40.88 -123.47
CA GLU A 87 -31.67 40.09 -122.35
C GLU A 87 -30.68 39.00 -121.93
N LEU A 88 -30.08 38.29 -122.88
CA LEU A 88 -29.03 37.30 -122.60
C LEU A 88 -27.83 37.95 -121.89
N GLU A 89 -27.40 39.12 -122.35
CA GLU A 89 -26.28 39.83 -121.73
C GLU A 89 -26.63 40.31 -120.31
N ALA A 90 -27.84 40.82 -120.09
CA ALA A 90 -28.35 41.19 -118.77
C ALA A 90 -28.41 39.98 -117.82
N ASN A 91 -28.92 38.84 -118.29
CA ASN A 91 -28.97 37.60 -117.54
C ASN A 91 -27.57 37.08 -117.20
N GLN A 92 -26.61 37.17 -118.12
CA GLN A 92 -25.21 36.80 -117.83
C GLN A 92 -24.57 37.73 -116.79
N ARG A 93 -24.85 39.04 -116.81
CA ARG A 93 -24.39 39.96 -115.77
C ARG A 93 -25.00 39.62 -114.40
N SER A 94 -26.31 39.35 -114.37
CA SER A 94 -27.03 38.92 -113.17
C SER A 94 -26.48 37.60 -112.61
N LEU A 95 -26.21 36.61 -113.48
CA LEU A 95 -25.60 35.34 -113.09
C LEU A 95 -24.21 35.54 -112.48
N ARG A 96 -23.35 36.37 -113.09
CA ARG A 96 -22.02 36.70 -112.53
C ARG A 96 -22.13 37.40 -111.17
N GLN A 97 -23.11 38.28 -111.00
CA GLN A 97 -23.37 38.93 -109.71
C GLN A 97 -23.84 37.92 -108.66
N SER A 98 -24.78 37.04 -109.01
CA SER A 98 -25.25 35.96 -108.14
C SER A 98 -24.13 34.99 -107.76
N GLN A 99 -23.23 34.65 -108.69
CA GLN A 99 -22.04 33.84 -108.41
C GLN A 99 -21.10 34.51 -107.39
N ARG A 100 -20.82 35.81 -107.56
CA ARG A 100 -20.01 36.57 -106.58
C ARG A 100 -20.68 36.61 -105.20
N GLN A 101 -22.00 36.84 -105.16
CA GLN A 101 -22.77 36.77 -103.91
C GLN A 101 -22.71 35.38 -103.28
N GLY A 102 -22.79 34.31 -104.10
CA GLY A 102 -22.61 32.94 -103.66
C GLY A 102 -21.22 32.69 -103.07
N GLU A 103 -20.16 33.16 -103.73
CA GLU A 103 -18.77 33.08 -103.21
C GLU A 103 -18.61 33.84 -101.89
N ASP A 104 -19.18 35.04 -101.77
CA ASP A 104 -19.14 35.84 -100.54
C ASP A 104 -19.90 35.15 -99.39
N LEU A 105 -21.05 34.53 -99.69
CA LEU A 105 -21.81 33.73 -98.72
C LEU A 105 -21.03 32.48 -98.28
N VAL A 106 -20.34 31.80 -99.20
CA VAL A 106 -19.48 30.65 -98.86
C VAL A 106 -18.35 31.10 -97.94
N ARG A 107 -17.66 32.20 -98.27
CA ARG A 107 -16.61 32.77 -97.41
C ARG A 107 -17.14 33.21 -96.04
N LEU A 108 -18.35 33.76 -95.98
CA LEU A 108 -18.98 34.11 -94.71
C LEU A 108 -19.32 32.87 -93.89
N LYS A 109 -19.89 31.83 -94.51
CA LYS A 109 -20.19 30.54 -93.87
C LYS A 109 -18.92 29.88 -93.32
N ASP A 110 -17.84 29.88 -94.09
CA ASP A 110 -16.56 29.28 -93.66
C ASP A 110 -15.94 30.06 -92.48
N ARG A 111 -16.03 31.40 -92.49
CA ARG A 111 -15.64 32.23 -91.33
C ARG A 111 -16.47 31.93 -90.09
N LEU A 112 -17.80 31.92 -90.21
CA LEU A 112 -18.70 31.59 -89.09
C LEU A 112 -18.47 30.18 -88.55
N ASN A 113 -18.17 29.22 -89.42
CA ASN A 113 -17.82 27.86 -89.00
C ASN A 113 -16.50 27.82 -88.23
N SER A 114 -15.48 28.58 -88.67
CA SER A 114 -14.21 28.72 -87.94
C SER A 114 -14.43 29.34 -86.56
N ASP A 115 -15.15 30.46 -86.51
CA ASP A 115 -15.45 31.18 -85.26
C ASP A 115 -16.24 30.29 -84.28
N LEU A 116 -17.21 29.52 -84.78
CA LEU A 116 -17.97 28.56 -83.97
C LEU A 116 -17.07 27.45 -83.43
N GLN A 117 -16.17 26.92 -84.26
CA GLN A 117 -15.24 25.87 -83.85
C GLN A 117 -14.27 26.38 -82.77
N GLU A 118 -13.72 27.58 -82.93
CA GLU A 118 -12.87 28.24 -81.93
C GLU A 118 -13.64 28.48 -80.62
N ALA A 119 -14.87 28.98 -80.69
CA ALA A 119 -15.71 29.21 -79.52
C ALA A 119 -16.03 27.91 -78.76
N LEU A 120 -16.29 26.80 -79.47
CA LEU A 120 -16.51 25.48 -78.87
C LEU A 120 -15.24 24.95 -78.19
N GLN A 121 -14.07 25.09 -78.81
CA GLN A 121 -12.80 24.71 -78.22
C GLN A 121 -12.49 25.51 -76.95
N HIS A 122 -12.70 26.83 -76.98
CA HIS A 122 -12.57 27.68 -75.80
C HIS A 122 -13.50 27.23 -74.67
N ARG A 123 -14.77 26.95 -74.98
CA ARG A 123 -15.73 26.46 -73.98
C ARG A 123 -15.28 25.16 -73.34
N GLU A 124 -14.80 24.20 -74.14
CA GLU A 124 -14.32 22.91 -73.64
C GLU A 124 -13.11 23.07 -72.70
N VAL A 125 -12.15 23.93 -73.07
CA VAL A 125 -10.99 24.23 -72.22
C VAL A 125 -11.43 24.89 -70.91
N THR A 126 -12.35 25.86 -70.96
CA THR A 126 -12.89 26.51 -69.77
C THR A 126 -13.67 25.54 -68.89
N GLU A 127 -14.47 24.64 -69.45
CA GLU A 127 -15.19 23.60 -68.70
C GLU A 127 -14.21 22.65 -68.00
N LYS A 128 -13.16 22.19 -68.68
CA LYS A 128 -12.10 21.37 -68.06
C LYS A 128 -11.39 22.10 -66.93
N HIS A 129 -11.03 23.36 -67.14
CA HIS A 129 -10.42 24.19 -66.09
C HIS A 129 -11.34 24.33 -64.87
N ASN A 130 -12.63 24.58 -65.09
CA ASN A 130 -13.62 24.68 -64.03
C ASN A 130 -13.81 23.36 -63.28
N GLN A 131 -13.83 22.22 -63.99
CA GLN A 131 -13.89 20.89 -63.37
C GLN A 131 -12.70 20.63 -62.45
N VAL A 132 -11.48 20.97 -62.91
CA VAL A 132 -10.27 20.86 -62.09
C VAL A 132 -10.36 21.78 -60.87
N SER A 133 -10.82 23.03 -61.04
CA SER A 133 -11.01 23.98 -59.95
C SER A 133 -11.97 23.45 -58.87
N VAL A 134 -13.12 22.89 -59.28
CA VAL A 134 -14.10 22.28 -58.36
C VAL A 134 -13.52 21.05 -57.66
N PHE A 135 -12.79 20.19 -58.38
CA PHE A 135 -12.15 19.02 -57.79
C PHE A 135 -11.10 19.40 -56.74
N VAL A 136 -10.25 20.39 -57.04
CA VAL A 136 -9.24 20.90 -56.12
C VAL A 136 -9.92 21.51 -54.89
N MET A 137 -10.97 22.30 -55.07
CA MET A 137 -11.73 22.88 -53.94
C MET A 137 -12.25 21.80 -53.01
N ARG A 138 -12.93 20.77 -53.54
CA ARG A 138 -13.43 19.64 -52.75
C ARG A 138 -12.30 18.90 -52.03
N SER A 139 -11.19 18.63 -52.72
CA SER A 139 -10.05 17.96 -52.10
C SER A 139 -9.41 18.80 -50.99
N ILE A 140 -9.44 20.13 -51.11
CA ILE A 140 -8.99 21.06 -50.08
C ILE A 140 -9.96 21.03 -48.89
N ASP A 141 -11.27 21.11 -49.12
CA ASP A 141 -12.30 21.04 -48.08
C ASP A 141 -12.23 19.72 -47.29
N ASP A 142 -12.07 18.58 -47.97
CA ASP A 142 -11.91 17.27 -47.34
C ASP A 142 -10.66 17.22 -46.44
N LYS A 143 -9.55 17.82 -46.90
CA LYS A 143 -8.32 17.92 -46.12
C LYS A 143 -8.49 18.83 -44.90
N PHE A 144 -9.18 19.97 -45.05
CA PHE A 144 -9.47 20.86 -43.93
C PHE A 144 -10.37 20.17 -42.90
N HIS A 145 -11.42 19.47 -43.33
CA HIS A 145 -12.28 18.73 -42.42
C HIS A 145 -11.49 17.66 -41.64
N CYS A 146 -10.60 16.93 -42.32
CA CYS A 146 -9.72 15.95 -41.66
C CYS A 146 -8.78 16.62 -40.64
N LEU A 147 -8.22 17.78 -40.98
CA LEU A 147 -7.38 18.57 -40.07
C LEU A 147 -8.18 19.04 -38.84
N GLU A 148 -9.40 19.52 -39.00
CA GLU A 148 -10.28 19.95 -37.90
C GLU A 148 -10.60 18.80 -36.93
N GLU A 149 -10.86 17.59 -37.46
CA GLU A 149 -11.07 16.40 -36.65
C GLU A 149 -9.81 16.02 -35.85
N HIS A 150 -8.63 16.09 -36.48
CA HIS A 150 -7.37 15.86 -35.80
C HIS A 150 -7.09 16.91 -34.72
N GLU A 151 -7.35 18.19 -34.98
CA GLU A 151 -7.25 19.24 -33.97
C GLU A 151 -8.22 19.02 -32.81
N ALA A 152 -9.47 18.63 -33.10
CA ALA A 152 -10.44 18.29 -32.07
C ALA A 152 -9.95 17.10 -31.21
N GLN A 153 -9.35 16.10 -31.84
CA GLN A 153 -8.75 14.97 -31.14
C GLN A 153 -7.57 15.39 -30.26
N VAL A 154 -6.70 16.28 -30.74
CA VAL A 154 -5.61 16.86 -29.94
C VAL A 154 -6.17 17.61 -28.74
N ARG A 155 -7.21 18.44 -28.92
CA ARG A 155 -7.88 19.15 -27.82
C ARG A 155 -8.43 18.18 -26.76
N ARG A 156 -9.09 17.08 -27.18
CA ARG A 156 -9.57 16.03 -26.27
C ARG A 156 -8.44 15.35 -25.50
N LEU A 157 -7.35 14.99 -26.19
CA LEU A 157 -6.19 14.36 -25.56
C LEU A 157 -5.50 15.30 -24.57
N GLN A 158 -5.36 16.58 -24.90
CA GLN A 158 -4.83 17.59 -23.98
C GLN A 158 -5.71 17.74 -22.72
N GLN A 159 -7.03 17.65 -22.86
CA GLN A 159 -7.93 17.67 -21.70
C GLN A 159 -7.76 16.43 -20.83
N ALA A 160 -7.72 15.24 -21.43
CA ALA A 160 -7.50 13.99 -20.71
C ALA A 160 -6.14 13.96 -20.00
N LEU A 161 -5.08 14.50 -20.63
CA LEU A 161 -3.76 14.62 -20.01
C LEU A 161 -3.82 15.50 -18.76
N ARG A 162 -4.48 16.67 -18.83
CA ARG A 162 -4.65 17.56 -17.66
C ARG A 162 -5.42 16.89 -16.52
N GLU A 163 -6.41 16.06 -16.84
CA GLU A 163 -7.12 15.28 -15.83
C GLU A 163 -6.19 14.25 -15.16
N LYS A 164 -5.36 13.55 -15.94
CA LYS A 164 -4.37 12.62 -15.41
C LYS A 164 -3.28 13.31 -14.60
N GLU A 165 -2.86 14.51 -14.97
CA GLU A 165 -1.93 15.32 -14.16
C GLU A 165 -2.52 15.67 -12.80
N ARG A 166 -3.82 16.03 -12.75
CA ARG A 166 -4.53 16.27 -11.47
C ARG A 166 -4.65 15.01 -10.64
N ASP A 167 -4.96 13.87 -11.26
CA ASP A 167 -5.03 12.58 -10.56
C ASP A 167 -3.66 12.19 -9.97
N LEU A 168 -2.58 12.39 -10.74
CA LEU A 168 -1.22 12.16 -10.26
C LEU A 168 -0.85 13.08 -9.10
N GLU A 169 -1.27 14.35 -9.12
CA GLU A 169 -1.03 15.27 -8.00
C GLU A 169 -1.78 14.84 -6.74
N ARG A 170 -3.04 14.41 -6.87
CA ARG A 170 -3.80 13.84 -5.75
C ARG A 170 -3.11 12.60 -5.16
N LEU A 171 -2.64 11.69 -6.03
CA LEU A 171 -1.92 10.50 -5.58
C LEU A 171 -0.59 10.85 -4.91
N ARG A 172 0.15 11.84 -5.42
CA ARG A 172 1.36 12.35 -4.76
C ARG A 172 1.07 12.85 -3.35
N CYS A 173 0.00 13.63 -3.16
CA CYS A 173 -0.41 14.08 -1.83
C CYS A 173 -0.77 12.92 -0.89
N ILE A 174 -1.54 11.93 -1.37
CA ILE A 174 -1.88 10.74 -0.57
C ILE A 174 -0.62 9.96 -0.18
N LEU A 175 0.31 9.76 -1.12
CA LEU A 175 1.56 9.05 -0.85
C LEU A 175 2.44 9.80 0.16
N SER A 176 2.54 11.13 0.06
CA SER A 176 3.24 11.96 1.05
C SER A 176 2.62 11.81 2.44
N ASN A 177 1.29 11.87 2.56
CA ASN A 177 0.61 11.69 3.85
C ASN A 177 0.84 10.28 4.44
N ASN A 178 0.87 9.26 3.59
CA ASN A 178 1.18 7.90 4.00
C ASN A 178 2.65 7.77 4.45
N GLU A 179 3.58 8.42 3.75
CA GLU A 179 5.00 8.48 4.14
C GLU A 179 5.19 9.14 5.50
N ASP A 180 4.49 10.25 5.77
CA ASP A 180 4.48 10.92 7.08
C ASP A 180 3.90 9.99 8.16
N THR A 181 2.83 9.27 7.84
CA THR A 181 2.20 8.31 8.77
C THR A 181 3.14 7.16 9.10
N ILE A 182 3.81 6.58 8.08
CA ILE A 182 4.80 5.53 8.26
C ILE A 182 5.97 6.05 9.13
N THR A 183 6.47 7.24 8.84
CA THR A 183 7.55 7.87 9.62
C THR A 183 7.15 8.08 11.09
N SER A 184 5.90 8.48 11.35
CA SER A 184 5.35 8.61 12.70
C SER A 184 5.25 7.26 13.41
N LEU A 185 4.74 6.23 12.73
CA LEU A 185 4.67 4.87 13.27
C LEU A 185 6.05 4.30 13.57
N ASP A 186 7.04 4.50 12.69
CA ASP A 186 8.42 4.09 12.90
C ASP A 186 9.05 4.76 14.12
N ALA A 187 8.73 6.04 14.38
CA ALA A 187 9.19 6.74 15.57
C ALA A 187 8.55 6.15 16.85
N LEU A 188 7.26 5.80 16.79
CA LEU A 188 6.57 5.15 17.90
C LEU A 188 7.12 3.75 18.19
N VAL A 189 7.37 2.94 17.14
CA VAL A 189 7.96 1.61 17.27
C VAL A 189 9.35 1.71 17.91
N ARG A 190 10.22 2.61 17.43
CA ARG A 190 11.52 2.85 18.04
C ARG A 190 11.43 3.30 19.51
N GLY A 191 10.45 4.13 19.83
CA GLY A 191 10.16 4.51 21.22
C GLY A 191 9.82 3.30 22.09
N LYS A 192 8.98 2.38 21.59
CA LYS A 192 8.63 1.15 22.31
C LYS A 192 9.77 0.14 22.41
N GLU A 193 10.62 0.04 21.40
CA GLU A 193 11.85 -0.76 21.46
C GLU A 193 12.78 -0.25 22.56
N LEU A 194 12.95 1.07 22.69
CA LEU A 194 13.75 1.67 23.76
C LEU A 194 13.13 1.43 25.15
N GLU A 195 11.82 1.61 25.31
CA GLU A 195 11.12 1.29 26.57
C GLU A 195 11.30 -0.18 26.97
N LEU A 196 11.23 -1.10 26.00
CA LEU A 196 11.42 -2.53 26.22
C LEU A 196 12.86 -2.85 26.66
N GLU A 197 13.86 -2.25 26.02
CA GLU A 197 15.26 -2.42 26.41
C GLU A 197 15.53 -1.87 27.82
N GLN A 198 14.96 -0.71 28.15
CA GLN A 198 15.05 -0.15 29.51
C GLN A 198 14.40 -1.06 30.56
N ALA A 199 13.23 -1.65 30.24
CA ALA A 199 12.57 -2.60 31.12
C ALA A 199 13.40 -3.90 31.28
N ALA A 200 14.02 -4.38 30.20
CA ALA A 200 14.90 -5.55 30.23
C ALA A 200 16.15 -5.30 31.09
N GLU A 201 16.78 -4.13 31.00
CA GLU A 201 17.91 -3.72 31.84
C GLU A 201 17.50 -3.60 33.32
N ALA A 202 16.34 -2.98 33.60
CA ALA A 202 15.80 -2.91 34.96
C ALA A 202 15.56 -4.32 35.54
N TYR A 203 15.03 -5.24 34.74
CA TYR A 203 14.86 -6.64 35.15
C TYR A 203 16.20 -7.32 35.45
N ARG A 204 17.22 -7.16 34.61
CA ARG A 204 18.58 -7.69 34.84
C ARG A 204 19.18 -7.16 36.15
N ASN A 205 19.02 -5.87 36.44
CA ASN A 205 19.48 -5.26 37.69
C ASN A 205 18.75 -5.81 38.92
N LEU A 206 17.42 -5.96 38.85
CA LEU A 206 16.64 -6.58 39.93
C LEU A 206 17.04 -8.04 40.16
N GLN A 207 17.28 -8.79 39.08
CA GLN A 207 17.75 -10.18 39.16
C GLN A 207 19.11 -10.27 39.86
N TRP A 208 20.05 -9.37 39.53
CA TRP A 208 21.34 -9.29 40.20
C TRP A 208 21.21 -8.96 41.69
N LEU A 209 20.38 -7.97 42.04
CA LEU A 209 20.11 -7.60 43.44
C LEU A 209 19.48 -8.76 44.23
N LYS A 210 18.56 -9.50 43.60
CA LYS A 210 17.97 -10.69 44.20
C LYS A 210 19.04 -11.74 44.51
N GLN A 211 19.92 -12.06 43.57
CA GLN A 211 21.02 -13.02 43.79
C GLN A 211 21.97 -12.57 44.90
N GLN A 212 22.29 -11.28 44.96
CA GLN A 212 23.12 -10.70 46.03
C GLN A 212 22.44 -10.81 47.41
N GLY A 213 21.14 -10.57 47.48
CA GLY A 213 20.34 -10.76 48.69
C GLY A 213 20.35 -12.22 49.16
N GLU A 214 20.06 -13.14 48.25
CA GLU A 214 20.08 -14.58 48.55
C GLU A 214 21.46 -15.07 49.00
N GLU A 215 22.56 -14.59 48.40
CA GLU A 215 23.90 -15.00 48.82
C GLU A 215 24.28 -14.44 50.19
N LYS A 216 23.89 -13.20 50.50
CA LYS A 216 24.05 -12.63 51.85
C LYS A 216 23.26 -13.44 52.89
N GLU A 217 22.04 -13.85 52.56
CA GLU A 217 21.22 -14.68 53.45
C GLU A 217 21.85 -16.07 53.63
N ARG A 218 22.35 -16.71 52.56
CA ARG A 218 23.12 -17.96 52.68
C ARG A 218 24.36 -17.79 53.55
N ASN A 219 25.13 -16.71 53.39
CA ASN A 219 26.30 -16.42 54.23
C ASN A 219 25.92 -16.24 55.70
N ALA A 220 24.90 -15.42 55.98
CA ALA A 220 24.40 -15.23 57.34
C ALA A 220 23.90 -16.55 57.96
N GLN A 221 23.29 -17.42 57.15
CA GLN A 221 22.87 -18.75 57.61
C GLN A 221 24.08 -19.64 57.93
N ARG A 222 25.12 -19.67 57.08
CA ARG A 222 26.37 -20.40 57.35
C ARG A 222 27.08 -19.88 58.62
N GLU A 223 27.09 -18.57 58.83
CA GLU A 223 27.65 -17.96 60.05
C GLU A 223 26.86 -18.40 61.30
N LYS A 224 25.53 -18.36 61.25
CA LYS A 224 24.68 -18.89 62.34
C LYS A 224 24.95 -20.36 62.61
N ASP A 225 25.02 -21.19 61.57
CA ASP A 225 25.29 -22.62 61.71
C ASP A 225 26.69 -22.88 62.30
N THR A 226 27.67 -22.04 61.95
CA THR A 226 29.03 -22.06 62.53
C THR A 226 28.98 -21.72 64.02
N ILE A 227 28.29 -20.66 64.41
CA ILE A 227 28.12 -20.27 65.83
C ILE A 227 27.37 -21.36 66.60
N ILE A 228 26.31 -21.93 66.02
CA ILE A 228 25.56 -23.04 66.62
C ILE A 228 26.50 -24.23 66.85
N SER A 229 27.32 -24.58 65.87
CA SER A 229 28.30 -25.68 65.99
C SER A 229 29.31 -25.40 67.10
N GLN A 230 29.85 -24.18 67.16
CA GLN A 230 30.78 -23.75 68.22
C GLN A 230 30.14 -23.80 69.62
N LEU A 231 28.88 -23.35 69.75
CA LEU A 231 28.14 -23.40 71.01
C LEU A 231 27.83 -24.85 71.41
N GLN A 232 27.47 -25.71 70.46
CA GLN A 232 27.26 -27.14 70.71
C GLN A 232 28.54 -27.84 71.18
N GLU A 233 29.68 -27.56 70.54
CA GLU A 233 30.99 -28.10 70.94
C GLU A 233 31.40 -27.62 72.33
N THR A 234 31.24 -26.31 72.61
CA THR A 234 31.53 -25.74 73.94
C THR A 234 30.62 -26.32 75.01
N LEU A 235 29.33 -26.49 74.72
CA LEU A 235 28.37 -27.10 75.64
C LEU A 235 28.73 -28.56 75.91
N GLN A 236 29.12 -29.33 74.88
CA GLN A 236 29.57 -30.72 75.05
C GLN A 236 30.85 -30.79 75.90
N SER A 237 31.85 -29.95 75.62
CA SER A 237 33.07 -29.83 76.43
C SER A 237 32.74 -29.51 77.89
N ARG A 238 31.89 -28.50 78.15
CA ARG A 238 31.45 -28.16 79.52
C ARG A 238 30.65 -29.29 80.17
N SER A 239 29.81 -29.98 79.42
CA SER A 239 29.06 -31.12 79.95
C SER A 239 29.99 -32.27 80.31
N GLN A 240 31.05 -32.52 79.52
CA GLN A 240 32.10 -33.49 79.84
C GLN A 240 32.87 -33.07 81.10
N GLU A 241 33.31 -31.81 81.19
CA GLU A 241 33.97 -31.28 82.39
C GLU A 241 33.10 -31.44 83.65
N VAL A 242 31.81 -31.12 83.56
CA VAL A 242 30.87 -31.30 84.69
C VAL A 242 30.69 -32.78 85.04
N GLN A 243 30.61 -33.67 84.05
CA GLN A 243 30.55 -35.12 84.28
C GLN A 243 31.84 -35.63 84.96
N GLU A 244 33.01 -35.18 84.52
CA GLU A 244 34.31 -35.52 85.13
C GLU A 244 34.42 -35.00 86.57
N LEU A 245 34.03 -33.75 86.82
CA LEU A 245 33.98 -33.17 88.17
C LEU A 245 32.99 -33.91 89.07
N THR A 246 31.80 -34.26 88.55
CA THR A 246 30.80 -35.05 89.26
C THR A 246 31.35 -36.43 89.61
N ALA A 247 32.01 -37.11 88.66
CA ALA A 247 32.65 -38.40 88.90
C ALA A 247 33.76 -38.30 89.97
N THR A 248 34.58 -37.24 89.91
CA THR A 248 35.64 -36.98 90.90
C THR A 248 35.07 -36.73 92.29
N LEU A 249 34.00 -35.93 92.40
CA LEU A 249 33.32 -35.67 93.67
C LEU A 249 32.63 -36.94 94.21
N VAL A 250 31.97 -37.72 93.36
CA VAL A 250 31.36 -39.00 93.75
C VAL A 250 32.44 -39.97 94.24
N ALA A 251 33.58 -40.09 93.55
CA ALA A 251 34.70 -40.91 94.02
C ALA A 251 35.22 -40.44 95.39
N ARG A 252 35.30 -39.13 95.62
CA ARG A 252 35.71 -38.54 96.90
C ARG A 252 34.70 -38.73 98.03
N VAL A 253 33.40 -38.83 97.71
CA VAL A 253 32.34 -39.15 98.68
C VAL A 253 32.27 -40.65 98.96
N GLN A 254 32.61 -41.49 97.98
CA GLN A 254 32.73 -42.94 98.16
C GLN A 254 34.00 -43.34 98.92
N ALA A 255 35.08 -42.55 98.83
CA ALA A 255 36.19 -42.58 99.80
C ALA A 255 35.62 -42.20 101.17
N GLY A 256 35.47 -43.19 102.05
CA GLY A 256 34.49 -43.13 103.15
C GLY A 256 34.73 -42.01 104.19
N PRO A 257 33.72 -41.74 105.05
CA PRO A 257 33.79 -40.73 106.12
C PRO A 257 35.02 -40.89 107.03
N THR A 258 35.55 -42.12 107.11
CA THR A 258 36.71 -42.49 107.91
C THR A 258 37.98 -41.77 107.45
N GLU A 259 38.24 -41.62 106.16
CA GLU A 259 39.46 -40.95 105.68
C GLU A 259 39.44 -39.46 105.98
N VAL A 260 38.28 -38.81 105.79
CA VAL A 260 38.08 -37.39 106.15
C VAL A 260 38.17 -37.20 107.68
N VAL A 261 37.64 -38.13 108.47
CA VAL A 261 37.74 -38.11 109.93
C VAL A 261 39.18 -38.33 110.40
N GLU A 262 39.94 -39.24 109.80
CA GLU A 262 41.36 -39.45 110.13
C GLU A 262 42.23 -38.25 109.73
N GLU A 263 41.92 -37.56 108.62
CA GLU A 263 42.60 -36.30 108.27
C GLU A 263 42.23 -35.15 109.21
N LEU A 264 40.97 -35.06 109.64
CA LEU A 264 40.58 -34.09 110.66
C LEU A 264 41.20 -34.41 112.03
N LYS A 265 41.32 -35.69 112.40
CA LYS A 265 42.00 -36.14 113.62
C LYS A 265 43.49 -35.82 113.58
N SER A 266 44.18 -36.08 112.47
CA SER A 266 45.61 -35.75 112.34
C SER A 266 45.85 -34.24 112.39
N ARG A 267 44.96 -33.46 111.76
CA ARG A 267 45.01 -31.99 111.78
C ARG A 267 44.65 -31.41 113.15
N LEU A 268 43.74 -32.03 113.90
CA LEU A 268 43.44 -31.68 115.29
C LEU A 268 44.62 -32.02 116.20
N ALA A 269 45.22 -33.21 116.07
CA ALA A 269 46.38 -33.62 116.84
C ALA A 269 47.59 -32.72 116.61
N LEU A 270 47.79 -32.23 115.38
CA LEU A 270 48.82 -31.23 115.07
C LEU A 270 48.51 -29.89 115.77
N LYS A 271 47.25 -29.44 115.74
CA LYS A 271 46.85 -28.24 116.48
C LYS A 271 47.06 -28.39 117.99
N GLU A 272 46.72 -29.55 118.56
CA GLU A 272 46.92 -29.87 119.98
C GLU A 272 48.41 -29.73 120.33
N LYS A 273 49.31 -30.36 119.55
CA LYS A 273 50.76 -30.25 119.74
C LYS A 273 51.27 -28.81 119.73
N LEU A 274 50.84 -28.02 118.75
CA LEU A 274 51.22 -26.60 118.67
C LEU A 274 50.70 -25.78 119.86
N PHE A 275 49.51 -26.12 120.39
CA PHE A 275 49.00 -25.50 121.61
C PHE A 275 49.79 -25.93 122.85
N GLN A 276 50.16 -27.20 122.98
CA GLN A 276 51.04 -27.66 124.07
C GLN A 276 52.38 -26.93 124.03
N GLU A 277 53.01 -26.82 122.85
CA GLU A 277 54.27 -26.09 122.67
C GLU A 277 54.14 -24.63 123.09
N LEU A 278 53.10 -23.93 122.61
CA LEU A 278 52.81 -22.54 123.02
C LEU A 278 52.58 -22.39 124.52
N LEU A 279 51.89 -23.34 125.16
CA LEU A 279 51.67 -23.32 126.61
C LEU A 279 52.97 -23.57 127.38
N THR A 280 53.81 -24.50 126.91
CA THR A 280 55.13 -24.76 127.52
C THR A 280 56.07 -23.57 127.36
N ASP A 281 56.08 -22.91 126.21
CA ASP A 281 56.87 -21.69 126.00
C ASP A 281 56.36 -20.54 126.86
N ARG A 282 55.04 -20.35 126.97
CA ARG A 282 54.48 -19.34 127.85
C ARG A 282 54.79 -19.62 129.32
N SER A 283 54.78 -20.89 129.75
CA SER A 283 55.18 -21.28 131.11
C SER A 283 56.67 -21.06 131.35
N ARG A 284 57.54 -21.44 130.40
CA ARG A 284 58.98 -21.18 130.44
C ARG A 284 59.26 -19.69 130.52
N GLN A 285 58.64 -18.90 129.66
CA GLN A 285 58.78 -17.45 129.62
C GLN A 285 58.26 -16.80 130.92
N SER A 286 57.15 -17.28 131.47
CA SER A 286 56.66 -16.84 132.78
C SER A 286 57.62 -17.20 133.91
N ASN A 287 58.26 -18.37 133.87
CA ASN A 287 59.23 -18.80 134.87
C ASN A 287 60.55 -18.02 134.74
N GLU A 288 60.99 -17.72 133.51
CA GLU A 288 62.13 -16.84 133.24
C GLU A 288 61.84 -15.42 133.70
N HIS A 289 60.64 -14.89 133.43
CA HIS A 289 60.20 -13.61 134.00
C HIS A 289 60.11 -13.66 135.52
N HIS A 290 59.64 -14.77 136.12
CA HIS A 290 59.60 -14.93 137.57
C HIS A 290 61.02 -14.98 138.15
N ALA A 291 61.96 -15.69 137.52
CA ALA A 291 63.37 -15.72 137.90
C ALA A 291 64.04 -14.35 137.73
N GLN A 292 63.78 -13.63 136.64
CA GLN A 292 64.25 -12.25 136.44
C GLN A 292 63.69 -11.30 137.49
N VAL A 293 62.42 -11.45 137.87
CA VAL A 293 61.81 -10.70 138.97
C VAL A 293 62.44 -11.10 140.31
N GLN A 294 62.71 -12.38 140.54
CA GLN A 294 63.38 -12.88 141.75
C GLN A 294 64.82 -12.34 141.84
N ASP A 295 65.56 -12.32 140.74
CA ASP A 295 66.90 -11.76 140.61
C ASP A 295 66.86 -10.25 140.84
N LEU A 296 65.90 -9.53 140.25
CA LEU A 296 65.66 -8.12 140.51
C LEU A 296 65.26 -7.85 141.96
N LEU A 297 64.47 -8.72 142.60
CA LEU A 297 64.13 -8.63 144.01
C LEU A 297 65.33 -8.93 144.90
N SER A 298 66.24 -9.82 144.50
CA SER A 298 67.51 -10.07 145.20
C SER A 298 68.49 -8.91 145.02
N ALA A 299 68.50 -8.28 143.84
CA ALA A 299 69.25 -7.08 143.55
C ALA A 299 68.65 -5.83 144.20
N LEU A 300 67.33 -5.79 144.37
CA LEU A 300 66.61 -4.77 145.14
C LEU A 300 66.81 -5.00 146.63
N SER A 301 66.85 -6.24 147.12
CA SER A 301 67.18 -6.57 148.51
C SER A 301 68.63 -6.23 148.84
N SER A 302 69.56 -6.46 147.91
CA SER A 302 70.95 -6.02 148.06
C SER A 302 71.07 -4.50 147.95
N LYS A 303 70.31 -3.84 147.06
CA LYS A 303 70.20 -2.37 147.02
C LYS A 303 69.46 -1.79 148.23
N ASP A 304 68.52 -2.50 148.86
CA ASP A 304 67.83 -2.13 150.11
C ASP A 304 68.79 -2.20 151.31
N GLN A 305 69.72 -3.16 151.30
CA GLN A 305 70.86 -3.16 152.24
C GLN A 305 71.76 -1.93 152.08
N TYR A 306 71.84 -1.35 150.87
CA TYR A 306 72.56 -0.09 150.61
C TYR A 306 71.70 1.17 150.85
N LEU A 307 70.36 1.08 150.80
CA LEU A 307 69.43 2.20 150.93
C LEU A 307 68.82 2.36 152.34
N GLN A 308 69.17 1.51 153.31
CA GLN A 308 68.99 1.77 154.75
C GLN A 308 69.86 2.94 155.30
N VAL A 309 70.53 3.70 154.42
CA VAL A 309 71.25 4.96 154.72
C VAL A 309 70.64 6.16 153.95
N GLY A 310 69.59 5.98 153.14
CA GLY A 310 69.13 7.05 152.22
C GLY A 310 67.63 7.06 151.94
N HIS A 311 66.90 7.71 152.84
CA HIS A 311 65.62 8.41 152.69
C HIS A 311 64.97 8.54 151.28
N VAL A 312 63.64 8.32 151.28
CA VAL A 312 62.57 9.21 150.74
C VAL A 312 62.10 9.05 149.27
N ALA A 313 60.84 8.58 149.18
CA ALA A 313 59.70 9.07 148.38
C ALA A 313 59.54 8.84 146.85
N SER A 314 58.24 8.76 146.51
CA SER A 314 57.57 9.32 145.33
C SER A 314 57.66 8.54 144.01
N ILE A 315 56.55 8.06 143.40
CA ILE A 315 55.44 8.75 142.71
C ILE A 315 55.51 8.44 141.19
N CYS A 316 54.40 7.90 140.65
CA CYS A 316 53.80 8.14 139.30
C CYS A 316 54.64 7.86 138.03
N ASP A 317 54.11 7.75 136.81
CA ASP A 317 52.81 7.64 136.14
C ASP A 317 53.17 7.34 134.65
N LEU A 318 52.23 6.83 133.83
CA LEU A 318 51.78 7.55 132.62
C LEU A 318 50.72 6.75 131.82
N GLN A 319 49.61 7.45 131.57
CA GLN A 319 48.52 7.13 130.64
C GLN A 319 48.96 7.04 129.16
N ILE A 320 48.07 6.54 128.28
CA ILE A 320 47.49 7.29 127.13
C ILE A 320 46.25 6.56 126.51
N VAL A 321 45.13 7.28 126.62
CA VAL A 321 43.91 7.52 125.82
C VAL A 321 43.49 6.65 124.60
N HIS A 322 42.16 6.49 124.56
CA HIS A 322 41.19 5.81 123.69
C HIS A 322 40.73 6.68 122.49
N ASP A 323 40.38 6.10 121.32
CA ASP A 323 38.99 6.16 120.79
C ASP A 323 38.67 5.39 119.49
N LYS A 324 37.39 5.01 119.40
CA LYS A 324 36.72 4.13 118.42
C LYS A 324 36.14 4.89 117.21
N ARG A 325 35.94 4.16 116.08
CA ARG A 325 34.65 4.14 115.34
C ARG A 325 34.56 2.98 114.32
N LYS A 326 33.40 2.33 114.29
CA LYS A 326 32.97 1.23 113.39
C LYS A 326 31.59 1.57 112.80
N PHE A 327 31.30 0.90 111.68
CA PHE A 327 30.00 0.52 111.08
C PHE A 327 29.35 1.53 110.09
N LYS A 328 29.20 1.26 108.77
CA LYS A 328 28.46 0.26 107.93
C LYS A 328 26.97 0.58 107.71
N SER A 329 26.57 0.87 106.46
CA SER A 329 25.71 0.00 105.60
C SER A 329 24.91 0.74 104.50
N LEU A 330 24.92 0.14 103.28
CA LEU A 330 23.84 -0.03 102.26
C LEU A 330 23.09 1.22 101.68
N GLN A 331 22.59 1.30 100.43
CA GLN A 331 22.59 0.51 99.19
C GLN A 331 21.89 1.34 98.06
N SER A 332 22.34 1.17 96.80
CA SER A 332 21.72 1.35 95.45
C SER A 332 20.87 2.59 95.02
N PRO A 333 20.95 3.02 93.72
CA PRO A 333 20.32 4.24 93.19
C PRO A 333 19.27 3.95 92.06
N PRO A 334 18.93 4.84 91.09
CA PRO A 334 17.56 5.33 90.89
C PRO A 334 16.97 5.04 89.48
N SER A 335 15.69 5.38 89.24
CA SER A 335 15.19 5.61 87.88
C SER A 335 13.95 6.51 87.87
N PHE A 336 14.00 7.57 87.05
CA PHE A 336 12.92 8.52 86.78
C PHE A 336 12.51 8.45 85.31
N PHE A 337 11.24 8.81 85.07
CA PHE A 337 10.42 8.73 83.85
C PHE A 337 10.74 9.78 82.76
N LEU A 338 10.36 9.49 81.50
CA LEU A 338 9.55 10.28 80.53
C LEU A 338 9.64 9.63 79.11
N ARG A 339 8.55 9.08 78.51
CA ARG A 339 7.53 9.68 77.57
C ARG A 339 8.19 10.35 76.33
N THR A 340 7.91 10.05 75.04
CA THR A 340 6.63 9.96 74.27
C THR A 340 6.83 9.36 72.84
N MET A 341 5.73 8.82 72.28
CA MET A 341 5.33 8.32 70.91
C MET A 341 5.86 9.06 69.65
N PRO A 342 5.86 8.49 68.39
CA PRO A 342 4.65 8.03 67.65
C PRO A 342 4.72 6.91 66.57
N ILE A 343 3.52 6.37 66.26
CA ILE A 343 2.86 5.97 64.97
C ILE A 343 3.69 5.30 63.84
N GLY A 344 3.22 4.13 63.36
CA GLY A 344 3.44 3.66 61.98
C GLY A 344 3.25 2.15 61.74
N ILE A 345 2.22 1.78 60.99
CA ILE A 345 1.74 0.43 60.63
C ILE A 345 2.62 -0.24 59.55
N CYS A 346 2.87 -1.57 59.60
CA CYS A 346 2.65 -2.53 58.47
C CYS A 346 3.05 -4.00 58.75
N SER A 347 2.25 -4.92 58.14
CA SER A 347 2.56 -6.26 57.61
C SER A 347 2.75 -7.46 58.56
N TYR A 348 1.80 -8.40 58.63
CA TYR A 348 1.48 -9.51 57.71
C TYR A 348 2.23 -10.80 58.07
N ILE A 349 1.46 -11.70 58.68
CA ILE A 349 1.82 -13.06 59.10
C ILE A 349 1.50 -14.01 57.94
N SER A 350 2.46 -14.91 57.71
CA SER A 350 2.41 -16.08 56.83
C SER A 350 1.40 -17.12 57.28
N LEU A 351 0.57 -17.60 56.34
CA LEU A 351 -0.09 -18.93 56.31
C LEU A 351 -0.66 -19.04 54.89
N GLY A 352 -0.10 -19.81 53.94
CA GLY A 352 0.07 -21.25 53.96
C GLY A 352 -1.15 -21.91 53.32
N PHE A 353 -1.11 -22.30 52.04
CA PHE A 353 -2.03 -23.30 51.46
C PHE A 353 -1.42 -24.03 50.26
N LEU A 354 -1.45 -25.35 50.35
CA LEU A 354 -1.19 -26.34 49.30
C LEU A 354 -2.16 -26.18 48.11
N PRO A 355 -1.77 -26.58 46.89
CA PRO A 355 -2.63 -26.51 45.71
C PRO A 355 -3.71 -27.60 45.74
N CYS A 356 -4.97 -27.18 45.56
CA CYS A 356 -6.13 -28.05 45.43
C CYS A 356 -6.16 -28.66 44.01
N SER A 357 -6.14 -29.99 43.92
CA SER A 357 -6.23 -30.83 42.73
C SER A 357 -7.59 -30.77 42.00
N VAL A 358 -8.41 -29.75 42.26
CA VAL A 358 -9.76 -29.58 41.70
C VAL A 358 -9.76 -28.55 40.55
N CYS A 359 -8.75 -27.69 40.45
CA CYS A 359 -8.68 -26.69 39.37
C CYS A 359 -8.11 -27.23 38.05
N PHE A 360 -7.50 -28.41 38.04
CA PHE A 360 -6.90 -29.00 36.84
C PHE A 360 -7.89 -29.80 35.98
N ILE A 361 -9.03 -30.24 36.55
CA ILE A 361 -10.00 -31.08 35.84
C ILE A 361 -10.94 -30.25 34.96
N PHE A 362 -11.30 -29.03 35.36
CA PHE A 362 -12.15 -28.15 34.54
C PHE A 362 -11.41 -27.55 33.32
N ALA A 363 -10.08 -27.40 33.40
CA ALA A 363 -9.30 -26.86 32.29
C ALA A 363 -9.04 -27.88 31.17
N LEU A 364 -8.94 -29.17 31.48
CA LEU A 364 -8.78 -30.21 30.45
C LEU A 364 -10.10 -30.59 29.77
N SER A 365 -11.24 -30.51 30.45
CA SER A 365 -12.54 -30.87 29.86
C SER A 365 -13.00 -29.90 28.76
N PHE A 366 -12.58 -28.64 28.81
CA PHE A 366 -12.94 -27.64 27.78
C PHE A 366 -12.01 -27.70 26.56
N ILE A 367 -10.75 -28.12 26.75
CA ILE A 367 -9.76 -28.22 25.67
C ILE A 367 -9.98 -29.46 24.80
N TYR A 368 -10.45 -30.58 25.37
CA TYR A 368 -10.73 -31.79 24.57
C TYR A 368 -12.02 -31.71 23.72
N GLN A 369 -13.00 -30.89 24.12
CA GLN A 369 -14.26 -30.72 23.38
C GLN A 369 -14.08 -29.89 22.10
N GLU A 370 -13.19 -28.90 22.10
CA GLU A 370 -12.94 -28.02 20.96
C GLU A 370 -11.85 -28.56 20.01
N LEU A 371 -10.94 -29.42 20.49
CA LEU A 371 -9.88 -30.00 19.62
C LEU A 371 -10.40 -31.10 18.68
N MET A 372 -11.61 -31.62 18.91
CA MET A 372 -12.24 -32.63 18.05
C MET A 372 -13.32 -32.07 17.11
N GLN A 373 -13.59 -30.76 17.12
CA GLN A 373 -14.61 -30.13 16.26
C GLN A 373 -14.02 -29.32 15.10
N GLY A 374 -12.70 -29.46 14.85
CA GLY A 374 -11.94 -28.68 13.86
C GLY A 374 -11.28 -29.49 12.73
N GLN A 375 -11.61 -30.78 12.54
CA GLN A 375 -11.20 -31.52 11.34
C GLN A 375 -12.36 -32.27 10.72
N GLU A 376 -13.17 -31.53 9.97
CA GLU A 376 -14.10 -32.11 9.02
C GLU A 376 -14.01 -31.33 7.70
N GLU A 377 -12.91 -31.54 6.97
CA GLU A 377 -12.81 -31.29 5.52
C GLU A 377 -11.53 -31.96 4.97
N ALA A 378 -11.56 -33.29 4.86
CA ALA A 378 -10.99 -34.10 3.76
C ALA A 378 -10.98 -35.60 4.10
N MET A 379 -11.82 -36.37 3.38
CA MET A 379 -11.61 -37.77 2.97
C MET A 379 -11.88 -38.93 3.99
N HIS A 380 -12.90 -39.75 3.70
CA HIS A 380 -13.23 -41.08 4.31
C HIS A 380 -12.14 -42.16 4.05
N PRO A 381 -12.02 -43.30 4.82
CA PRO A 381 -13.10 -44.26 5.19
C PRO A 381 -13.04 -45.03 6.57
N SER A 382 -14.10 -45.83 6.86
CA SER A 382 -14.27 -46.92 7.88
C SER A 382 -14.52 -46.51 9.36
N SER A 383 -15.74 -46.44 9.95
CA SER A 383 -16.91 -47.34 10.14
C SER A 383 -16.74 -48.45 11.20
N LYS A 384 -17.55 -48.34 12.28
CA LYS A 384 -17.89 -49.30 13.36
C LYS A 384 -17.08 -49.36 14.66
N GLU A 385 -15.75 -49.24 14.67
CA GLU A 385 -15.00 -49.28 15.96
C GLU A 385 -15.16 -47.99 16.77
N ARG A 386 -15.12 -46.83 16.11
CA ARG A 386 -15.26 -45.52 16.77
C ARG A 386 -16.65 -45.28 17.37
N GLU A 387 -17.72 -45.86 16.80
CA GLU A 387 -19.07 -45.70 17.35
C GLU A 387 -19.26 -46.47 18.66
N ALA A 388 -18.56 -47.60 18.83
CA ALA A 388 -18.60 -48.37 20.06
C ALA A 388 -17.78 -47.70 21.19
N GLU A 389 -16.62 -47.12 20.86
CA GLU A 389 -15.79 -46.37 21.81
C GLU A 389 -16.44 -45.06 22.24
N VAL A 390 -17.09 -44.34 21.31
CA VAL A 390 -17.83 -43.11 21.64
C VAL A 390 -19.00 -43.42 22.57
N LYS A 391 -19.73 -44.52 22.35
CA LYS A 391 -20.82 -44.94 23.25
C LYS A 391 -20.32 -45.35 24.64
N ALA A 392 -19.20 -46.08 24.72
CA ALA A 392 -18.61 -46.47 25.99
C ALA A 392 -18.14 -45.25 26.81
N LEU A 393 -17.53 -44.25 26.13
CA LEU A 393 -17.12 -42.99 26.76
C LEU A 393 -18.33 -42.13 27.19
N GLU A 394 -19.44 -42.19 26.46
CA GLU A 394 -20.66 -41.46 26.79
C GLU A 394 -21.33 -42.03 28.06
N GLU A 395 -21.32 -43.35 28.24
CA GLU A 395 -21.82 -44.02 29.46
C GLU A 395 -20.92 -43.74 30.68
N GLU A 396 -19.59 -43.69 30.53
CA GLU A 396 -18.67 -43.31 31.60
C GLU A 396 -18.81 -41.83 32.00
N LEU A 397 -19.05 -40.93 31.05
CA LEU A 397 -19.26 -39.50 31.31
C LEU A 397 -20.57 -39.25 32.07
N GLN A 398 -21.64 -39.98 31.74
CA GLN A 398 -22.90 -39.93 32.50
C GLN A 398 -22.73 -40.40 33.95
N LEU A 399 -21.89 -41.40 34.18
CA LEU A 399 -21.57 -41.90 35.52
C LEU A 399 -20.75 -40.89 36.33
N ALA A 400 -19.80 -40.20 35.69
CA ALA A 400 -18.98 -39.16 36.32
C ALA A 400 -19.80 -37.93 36.72
N LEU A 401 -20.71 -37.47 35.84
CA LEU A 401 -21.62 -36.35 36.13
C LEU A 401 -22.59 -36.65 37.28
N LYS A 402 -23.00 -37.92 37.44
CA LYS A 402 -23.84 -38.34 38.56
C LYS A 402 -23.08 -38.29 39.89
N LYS A 403 -21.83 -38.74 39.91
CA LYS A 403 -20.94 -38.63 41.09
C LYS A 403 -20.60 -37.17 41.42
N GLU A 404 -20.49 -36.30 40.43
CA GLU A 404 -20.25 -34.87 40.64
C GLU A 404 -21.48 -34.17 41.25
N ARG A 405 -22.71 -34.51 40.83
CA ARG A 405 -23.92 -34.02 41.51
C ARG A 405 -24.03 -34.50 42.95
N GLU A 406 -23.66 -35.75 43.22
CA GLU A 406 -23.63 -36.30 44.58
C GLU A 406 -22.56 -35.59 45.45
N ALA A 407 -21.42 -35.20 44.87
CA ALA A 407 -20.40 -34.39 45.56
C ALA A 407 -20.83 -32.93 45.77
N GLN A 408 -21.53 -32.31 44.81
CA GLN A 408 -22.01 -30.92 44.92
C GLN A 408 -23.10 -30.73 45.99
N VAL A 409 -23.89 -31.76 46.32
CA VAL A 409 -24.87 -31.70 47.42
C VAL A 409 -24.18 -31.63 48.80
N SER A 410 -22.93 -32.09 48.91
CA SER A 410 -22.18 -32.12 50.17
C SER A 410 -21.44 -30.81 50.51
N VAL A 411 -21.41 -29.81 49.62
CA VAL A 411 -20.56 -28.59 49.75
C VAL A 411 -21.36 -27.27 49.69
N GLY A 412 -22.67 -27.28 49.89
CA GLY A 412 -23.42 -26.05 50.19
C GLY A 412 -23.43 -25.81 51.70
N PRO A 413 -23.03 -24.63 52.27
CA PRO A 413 -23.03 -23.28 51.70
C PRO A 413 -21.90 -22.35 52.25
N GLU A 414 -20.61 -22.57 51.93
CA GLU A 414 -19.52 -21.81 52.59
C GLU A 414 -18.64 -20.91 51.71
N MET A 415 -18.91 -20.74 50.42
CA MET A 415 -17.97 -19.99 49.56
C MET A 415 -18.60 -18.92 48.67
N THR A 416 -19.14 -17.87 49.29
CA THR A 416 -19.60 -16.65 48.59
C THR A 416 -18.52 -15.57 48.42
N HIS A 417 -17.34 -15.71 49.05
CA HIS A 417 -16.31 -14.65 49.04
C HIS A 417 -15.17 -14.80 48.01
N ILE A 418 -15.11 -15.88 47.23
CA ILE A 418 -14.02 -16.17 46.25
C ILE A 418 -14.44 -15.89 44.79
N LYS A 419 -15.65 -15.37 44.55
CA LYS A 419 -16.17 -15.19 43.18
C LYS A 419 -15.52 -14.03 42.40
N ASN A 420 -15.02 -12.99 43.08
CA ASN A 420 -14.51 -11.80 42.39
C ASN A 420 -13.12 -11.96 41.75
N PRO A 421 -12.08 -12.50 42.42
CA PRO A 421 -10.74 -12.59 41.81
C PRO A 421 -10.68 -13.57 40.63
N CYS A 422 -11.36 -14.72 40.74
CA CYS A 422 -11.40 -15.72 39.66
C CYS A 422 -12.19 -15.25 38.44
N PHE A 423 -13.25 -14.46 38.62
CA PHE A 423 -14.03 -13.92 37.49
C PHE A 423 -13.23 -12.87 36.70
N PHE A 424 -12.45 -12.03 37.38
CA PHE A 424 -11.56 -11.06 36.73
C PHE A 424 -10.39 -11.74 36.01
N LEU A 425 -9.79 -12.79 36.60
CA LEU A 425 -8.72 -13.54 35.95
C LEU A 425 -9.24 -14.27 34.70
N CYS A 426 -10.38 -14.96 34.77
CA CYS A 426 -10.99 -15.61 33.61
C CYS A 426 -11.38 -14.63 32.50
N ARG A 427 -11.93 -13.45 32.84
CA ARG A 427 -12.30 -12.45 31.84
C ARG A 427 -11.08 -11.84 31.13
N ASN A 428 -9.99 -11.60 31.85
CA ASN A 428 -8.74 -11.11 31.26
C ASN A 428 -8.06 -12.18 30.39
N ILE A 429 -8.06 -13.43 30.84
CA ILE A 429 -7.48 -14.56 30.09
C ILE A 429 -8.30 -14.84 28.82
N MET A 430 -9.64 -14.83 28.89
CA MET A 430 -10.50 -14.99 27.70
C MET A 430 -10.37 -13.80 26.74
N SER A 431 -10.23 -12.58 27.26
CA SER A 431 -9.98 -11.39 26.44
C SER A 431 -8.61 -11.45 25.75
N SER A 432 -7.57 -11.98 26.42
CA SER A 432 -6.25 -12.13 25.81
C SER A 432 -6.25 -13.21 24.72
N TYR A 433 -6.91 -14.35 24.94
CA TYR A 433 -6.98 -15.42 23.93
C TYR A 433 -7.84 -15.02 22.72
N LEU A 434 -8.95 -14.31 22.93
CA LEU A 434 -9.75 -13.78 21.82
C LEU A 434 -8.97 -12.73 21.00
N CYS A 435 -8.18 -11.89 21.67
CA CYS A 435 -7.30 -10.94 21.01
C CYS A 435 -6.22 -11.66 20.18
N VAL A 436 -5.57 -12.68 20.73
CA VAL A 436 -4.56 -13.48 20.01
C VAL A 436 -5.19 -14.20 18.80
N PHE A 437 -6.39 -14.75 18.94
CA PHE A 437 -7.10 -15.42 17.84
C PHE A 437 -7.49 -14.46 16.71
N ILE A 438 -8.01 -13.27 17.05
CA ILE A 438 -8.33 -12.22 16.07
C ILE A 438 -7.05 -11.74 15.36
N MET A 439 -6.00 -11.46 16.13
CA MET A 439 -4.70 -11.06 15.58
C MET A 439 -4.10 -12.14 14.67
N GLN A 440 -4.25 -13.42 15.00
CA GLN A 440 -3.74 -14.53 14.19
C GLN A 440 -4.54 -14.72 12.88
N LYS A 441 -5.85 -14.45 12.90
CA LYS A 441 -6.69 -14.46 11.69
C LYS A 441 -6.39 -13.27 10.78
N GLU A 442 -6.16 -12.08 11.36
CA GLU A 442 -5.73 -10.89 10.62
C GLU A 442 -4.31 -11.04 10.04
N LEU A 443 -3.38 -11.62 10.81
CA LEU A 443 -2.03 -11.97 10.33
C LEU A 443 -2.09 -12.95 9.15
N SER A 444 -2.97 -13.96 9.21
CA SER A 444 -3.14 -14.93 8.12
C SER A 444 -3.73 -14.28 6.86
N ALA A 445 -4.68 -13.35 7.02
CA ALA A 445 -5.24 -12.57 5.91
C ALA A 445 -4.21 -11.61 5.29
N LEU A 446 -3.38 -10.96 6.13
CA LEU A 446 -2.27 -10.10 5.71
C LEU A 446 -1.20 -10.90 4.96
N HIS A 447 -0.84 -12.10 5.43
CA HIS A 447 0.09 -13.00 4.74
C HIS A 447 -0.43 -13.41 3.35
N LEU A 448 -1.72 -13.72 3.22
CA LEU A 448 -2.32 -14.06 1.92
C LEU A 448 -2.38 -12.85 0.97
N SER A 449 -2.64 -11.65 1.50
CA SER A 449 -2.60 -10.39 0.76
C SER A 449 -1.19 -10.06 0.27
N LEU A 450 -0.18 -10.20 1.15
CA LEU A 450 1.22 -9.97 0.83
C LEU A 450 1.73 -10.95 -0.23
N ALA A 451 1.36 -12.24 -0.14
CA ALA A 451 1.69 -13.24 -1.17
C ALA A 451 1.08 -12.90 -2.54
N ARG A 452 -0.19 -12.42 -2.57
CA ARG A 452 -0.83 -11.93 -3.79
C ARG A 452 -0.15 -10.67 -4.32
N GLN A 453 0.23 -9.74 -3.46
CA GLN A 453 0.91 -8.51 -3.83
C GLN A 453 2.32 -8.79 -4.39
N GLN A 454 3.06 -9.72 -3.79
CA GLN A 454 4.36 -10.18 -4.29
C GLN A 454 4.23 -10.85 -5.67
N GLY A 455 3.24 -11.73 -5.87
CA GLY A 455 2.97 -12.35 -7.17
C GLY A 455 2.61 -11.34 -8.27
N ILE A 456 1.78 -10.35 -7.95
CA ILE A 456 1.42 -9.26 -8.88
C ILE A 456 2.63 -8.36 -9.18
N THR A 457 3.49 -8.11 -8.20
CA THR A 457 4.70 -7.29 -8.36
C THR A 457 5.74 -7.99 -9.23
N LEU A 458 5.88 -9.31 -9.09
CA LEU A 458 6.80 -10.13 -9.89
C LEU A 458 6.32 -10.22 -11.35
N LEU A 459 5.01 -10.37 -11.58
CA LEU A 459 4.41 -10.33 -12.92
C LEU A 459 4.55 -8.94 -13.56
N LYS A 460 4.31 -7.87 -12.79
CA LYS A 460 4.51 -6.48 -13.24
C LYS A 460 5.96 -6.21 -13.62
N ASN A 461 6.92 -6.65 -12.80
CA ASN A 461 8.35 -6.52 -13.10
C ASN A 461 8.75 -7.30 -14.36
N TYR A 462 8.22 -8.50 -14.56
CA TYR A 462 8.47 -9.26 -15.79
C TYR A 462 7.91 -8.55 -17.03
N THR A 463 6.67 -8.05 -16.95
CA THR A 463 6.06 -7.29 -18.06
C THR A 463 6.76 -5.94 -18.32
N PHE A 464 7.20 -5.25 -17.27
CA PHE A 464 7.88 -3.97 -17.36
C PHE A 464 9.29 -4.12 -17.94
N ASN A 465 10.04 -5.15 -17.53
CA ASN A 465 11.35 -5.46 -18.12
C ASN A 465 11.24 -5.79 -19.60
N CYS A 466 10.24 -6.57 -20.03
CA CYS A 466 10.03 -6.88 -21.44
C CYS A 466 9.71 -5.62 -22.28
N VAL A 467 8.93 -4.69 -21.75
CA VAL A 467 8.62 -3.40 -22.39
C VAL A 467 9.85 -2.50 -22.44
N LEU A 468 10.65 -2.45 -21.38
CA LEU A 468 11.90 -1.71 -21.34
C LEU A 468 12.91 -2.23 -22.37
N GLU A 469 13.09 -3.55 -22.47
CA GLU A 469 13.96 -4.16 -23.48
C GLU A 469 13.51 -3.84 -24.90
N GLN A 470 12.21 -3.88 -25.18
CA GLN A 470 11.67 -3.46 -26.48
C GLN A 470 11.92 -1.97 -26.75
N LEU A 471 11.71 -1.10 -25.77
CA LEU A 471 11.93 0.34 -25.91
C LEU A 471 13.41 0.67 -26.16
N VAL A 472 14.32 0.00 -25.45
CA VAL A 472 15.77 0.13 -25.65
C VAL A 472 16.18 -0.36 -27.04
N SER A 473 15.61 -1.47 -27.53
CA SER A 473 15.81 -1.95 -28.90
C SER A 473 15.35 -0.94 -29.95
N GLU A 474 14.15 -0.35 -29.79
CA GLU A 474 13.65 0.65 -30.74
C GLU A 474 14.46 1.96 -30.70
N TYR A 475 14.92 2.37 -29.51
CA TYR A 475 15.83 3.51 -29.36
C TYR A 475 17.17 3.29 -30.10
N ASN A 476 17.74 2.09 -30.00
CA ASN A 476 18.98 1.75 -30.70
C ASN A 476 18.80 1.78 -32.23
N LYS A 477 17.69 1.24 -32.75
CA LYS A 477 17.37 1.29 -34.18
C LYS A 477 17.21 2.72 -34.69
N LEU A 478 16.56 3.59 -33.91
CA LEU A 478 16.42 5.01 -34.24
C LEU A 478 17.78 5.72 -34.29
N ASN A 479 18.68 5.40 -33.35
CA ASN A 479 20.03 5.95 -33.30
C ASN A 479 20.89 5.47 -34.50
N ASP A 480 20.70 4.23 -34.95
CA ASP A 480 21.32 3.71 -36.17
C ASP A 480 20.80 4.40 -37.43
N ALA A 481 19.49 4.65 -37.51
CA ALA A 481 18.87 5.41 -38.60
C ALA A 481 19.40 6.86 -38.64
N LEU A 482 19.54 7.53 -37.49
CA LEU A 482 20.12 8.87 -37.40
C LEU A 482 21.60 8.89 -37.83
N ARG A 483 22.36 7.84 -37.51
CA ARG A 483 23.75 7.70 -37.99
C ARG A 483 23.81 7.48 -39.50
N ALA A 484 22.88 6.72 -40.06
CA ALA A 484 22.77 6.54 -41.51
C ALA A 484 22.39 7.86 -42.20
N GLU A 485 21.43 8.63 -41.65
CA GLU A 485 21.06 9.96 -42.14
C GLU A 485 22.25 10.93 -42.16
N LYS A 486 23.05 10.96 -41.09
CA LYS A 486 24.29 11.76 -41.05
C LYS A 486 25.28 11.37 -42.15
N ARG A 487 25.39 10.08 -42.49
CA ARG A 487 26.22 9.60 -43.61
C ARG A 487 25.65 10.05 -44.96
N LEU A 488 24.34 10.03 -45.14
CA LEU A 488 23.69 10.55 -46.36
C LEU A 488 23.97 12.04 -46.57
N TYR A 489 23.88 12.86 -45.52
CA TYR A 489 24.22 14.28 -45.62
C TYR A 489 25.70 14.51 -45.96
N GLN A 490 26.60 13.69 -45.42
CA GLN A 490 28.02 13.72 -45.77
C GLN A 490 28.25 13.32 -47.23
N ASN A 491 27.60 12.26 -47.71
CA ASN A 491 27.67 11.80 -49.08
C ASN A 491 27.10 12.84 -50.07
N LEU A 492 25.95 13.44 -49.76
CA LEU A 492 25.34 14.52 -50.55
C LEU A 492 26.26 15.74 -50.66
N THR A 493 26.96 16.09 -49.57
CA THR A 493 27.96 17.16 -49.59
C THR A 493 29.15 16.82 -50.48
N GLN A 494 29.58 15.55 -50.49
CA GLN A 494 30.67 15.05 -51.33
C GLN A 494 30.26 14.88 -52.81
N ILE A 495 28.98 14.67 -53.11
CA ILE A 495 28.44 14.62 -54.48
C ILE A 495 28.40 16.03 -55.10
N HIS A 496 28.23 17.08 -54.30
CA HIS A 496 28.28 18.46 -54.80
C HIS A 496 29.65 18.88 -55.33
N THR A 497 30.75 18.24 -54.88
CA THR A 497 32.11 18.55 -55.35
C THR A 497 32.53 17.76 -56.60
N LYS A 498 31.71 16.82 -57.07
CA LYS A 498 31.95 16.08 -58.31
C LYS A 498 31.67 16.93 -59.55
N THR A 499 32.62 16.93 -60.49
CA THR A 499 32.62 17.74 -61.72
C THR A 499 31.86 17.08 -62.88
N ASP A 500 31.77 15.75 -62.91
CA ASP A 500 31.15 15.01 -64.02
C ASP A 500 29.63 14.82 -63.81
N SER A 501 28.83 15.21 -64.80
CA SER A 501 27.37 15.37 -64.63
C SER A 501 26.62 14.03 -64.55
N THR A 502 27.10 13.01 -65.25
CA THR A 502 26.52 11.67 -65.27
C THR A 502 26.79 10.89 -63.99
N GLU A 503 28.03 10.93 -63.48
CA GLU A 503 28.37 10.33 -62.18
C GLU A 503 27.65 11.00 -61.01
N LYS A 504 27.42 12.32 -61.11
CA LYS A 504 26.65 13.08 -60.12
C LYS A 504 25.18 12.65 -60.10
N ILE A 505 24.55 12.46 -61.27
CA ILE A 505 23.15 11.99 -61.36
C ILE A 505 23.02 10.56 -60.83
N GLN A 506 23.96 9.66 -61.14
CA GLN A 506 23.94 8.29 -60.63
C GLN A 506 24.12 8.25 -59.10
N ALA A 507 25.05 9.03 -58.55
CA ALA A 507 25.26 9.10 -57.11
C ALA A 507 24.05 9.70 -56.37
N LEU A 508 23.37 10.69 -56.95
CA LEU A 508 22.13 11.24 -56.39
C LEU A 508 20.98 10.21 -56.39
N HIS A 509 20.88 9.38 -57.43
CA HIS A 509 19.88 8.29 -57.47
C HIS A 509 20.17 7.23 -56.40
N THR A 510 21.42 6.81 -56.23
CA THR A 510 21.77 5.83 -55.19
C THR A 510 21.51 6.37 -53.78
N GLU A 511 21.75 7.66 -53.54
CA GLU A 511 21.43 8.29 -52.26
C GLU A 511 19.91 8.41 -52.08
N LEU A 512 19.14 8.73 -53.14
CA LEU A 512 17.68 8.74 -53.09
C LEU A 512 17.10 7.36 -52.73
N ASP A 513 17.63 6.29 -53.30
CA ASP A 513 17.22 4.91 -52.98
C ASP A 513 17.52 4.57 -51.51
N SER A 514 18.67 4.99 -51.00
CA SER A 514 19.05 4.77 -49.60
C SER A 514 18.19 5.59 -48.61
N VAL A 515 17.78 6.82 -48.99
CA VAL A 515 16.81 7.63 -48.24
C VAL A 515 15.44 6.95 -48.21
N GLN A 516 14.98 6.41 -49.34
CA GLN A 516 13.71 5.68 -49.42
C GLN A 516 13.74 4.41 -48.55
N ALA A 517 14.85 3.67 -48.54
CA ALA A 517 15.03 2.51 -47.68
C ALA A 517 15.01 2.87 -46.18
N LEU A 518 15.72 3.94 -45.79
CA LEU A 518 15.70 4.46 -44.42
C LEU A 518 14.32 4.90 -43.97
N ARG A 519 13.58 5.59 -44.85
CA ARG A 519 12.20 5.99 -44.59
C ARG A 519 11.31 4.77 -44.33
N GLY A 520 11.43 3.71 -45.14
CA GLY A 520 10.68 2.47 -44.92
C GLY A 520 11.00 1.80 -43.59
N GLN A 521 12.28 1.76 -43.19
CA GLN A 521 12.69 1.21 -41.89
C GLN A 521 12.13 2.01 -40.71
N LEU A 522 12.14 3.34 -40.79
CA LEU A 522 11.56 4.23 -39.78
C LEU A 522 10.03 4.08 -39.68
N GLU A 523 9.34 3.95 -40.81
CA GLU A 523 7.90 3.71 -40.85
C GLU A 523 7.53 2.37 -40.18
N GLU A 524 8.34 1.32 -40.35
CA GLU A 524 8.14 0.02 -39.71
C GLU A 524 8.38 0.08 -38.18
N VAL A 525 9.43 0.77 -37.75
CA VAL A 525 9.72 1.05 -36.31
C VAL A 525 8.57 1.84 -35.67
N LEU A 526 8.07 2.88 -36.34
CA LEU A 526 6.92 3.66 -35.88
C LEU A 526 5.65 2.82 -35.80
N ALA A 527 5.40 1.95 -36.77
CA ALA A 527 4.25 1.04 -36.75
C ALA A 527 4.32 0.04 -35.59
N ARG A 528 5.49 -0.56 -35.35
CA ARG A 528 5.73 -1.46 -34.21
C ARG A 528 5.53 -0.76 -32.87
N THR A 529 6.08 0.45 -32.73
CA THR A 529 5.96 1.28 -31.52
C THR A 529 4.50 1.65 -31.24
N ARG A 530 3.74 2.06 -32.26
CA ARG A 530 2.30 2.34 -32.12
C ARG A 530 1.51 1.10 -31.67
N LYS A 531 1.82 -0.08 -32.22
CA LYS A 531 1.17 -1.34 -31.83
C LYS A 531 1.45 -1.71 -30.37
N MET A 532 2.68 -1.50 -29.91
CA MET A 532 3.08 -1.71 -28.51
C MET A 532 2.36 -0.73 -27.57
N ALA A 533 2.30 0.55 -27.92
CA ALA A 533 1.61 1.58 -27.15
C ALA A 533 0.10 1.27 -27.00
N LEU A 534 -0.56 0.85 -28.08
CA LEU A 534 -1.96 0.40 -28.05
C LEU A 534 -2.15 -0.86 -27.18
N GLY A 535 -1.16 -1.76 -27.15
CA GLY A 535 -1.17 -2.92 -26.27
C GLY A 535 -1.11 -2.53 -24.79
N LEU A 536 -0.26 -1.56 -24.45
CA LEU A 536 -0.10 -1.03 -23.09
C LEU A 536 -1.33 -0.24 -22.64
N GLU A 537 -1.93 0.55 -23.52
CA GLU A 537 -3.18 1.27 -23.26
C GLU A 537 -4.36 0.33 -22.99
N ARG A 538 -4.44 -0.80 -23.72
CA ARG A 538 -5.44 -1.84 -23.46
C ARG A 538 -5.19 -2.58 -22.15
N ALA A 539 -3.91 -2.84 -21.80
CA ALA A 539 -3.54 -3.48 -20.53
C ALA A 539 -3.86 -2.59 -19.32
N THR A 540 -3.60 -1.28 -19.42
CA THR A 540 -3.94 -0.30 -18.38
C THR A 540 -5.45 -0.12 -18.23
N LYS A 541 -6.21 -0.12 -19.34
CA LYS A 541 -7.67 -0.04 -19.31
C LYS A 541 -8.33 -1.29 -18.70
N ARG A 542 -7.74 -2.47 -18.87
CA ARG A 542 -8.19 -3.70 -18.19
C ARG A 542 -7.89 -3.69 -16.68
N GLN A 543 -6.83 -3.01 -16.24
CA GLN A 543 -6.52 -2.87 -14.81
C GLN A 543 -7.48 -1.91 -14.08
N SER A 544 -8.01 -0.89 -14.76
CA SER A 544 -9.00 0.03 -14.16
C SER A 544 -10.38 -0.60 -13.93
N ASP A 545 -10.79 -1.58 -14.74
CA ASP A 545 -12.09 -2.26 -14.58
C ASP A 545 -12.08 -3.33 -13.47
N SER A 546 -10.91 -3.86 -13.09
CA SER A 546 -10.77 -4.87 -12.04
C SER A 546 -10.52 -4.31 -10.62
N GLY A 547 -10.49 -2.98 -10.46
CA GLY A 547 -10.21 -2.31 -9.18
C GLY A 547 -11.42 -1.68 -8.49
N GLY A 548 -12.63 -1.83 -9.03
CA GLY A 548 -13.85 -1.16 -8.56
C GLY A 548 -14.92 -2.13 -8.08
N GLY A 549 -14.65 -2.91 -7.04
CA GLY A 549 -15.64 -3.83 -6.48
C GLY A 549 -15.13 -4.44 -5.19
N ASP A 550 -15.41 -3.77 -4.08
CA ASP A 550 -15.89 -4.35 -2.82
C ASP A 550 -15.45 -3.52 -1.61
N GLY A 551 -16.44 -3.03 -0.86
CA GLY A 551 -16.24 -2.57 0.51
C GLY A 551 -16.74 -1.17 0.83
N GLN A 552 -18.03 -0.85 0.58
CA GLN A 552 -18.77 0.11 1.40
C GLN A 552 -20.26 0.12 1.05
N GLY A 553 -21.12 -0.24 2.01
CA GLY A 553 -22.56 0.07 1.92
C GLY A 553 -23.53 -0.99 2.43
N SER A 554 -23.36 -1.50 3.65
CA SER A 554 -24.41 -2.29 4.33
C SER A 554 -24.46 -2.00 5.83
N ALA A 555 -24.54 -0.72 6.23
CA ALA A 555 -24.81 -0.34 7.61
C ALA A 555 -25.30 1.11 7.71
N SER A 556 -26.44 1.46 7.11
CA SER A 556 -27.20 2.68 7.46
C SER A 556 -28.60 2.64 6.83
N ARG A 557 -29.45 1.73 7.33
CA ARG A 557 -30.90 1.82 7.10
C ARG A 557 -31.69 1.05 8.17
N ALA A 558 -31.47 1.38 9.44
CA ALA A 558 -32.29 0.88 10.55
C ALA A 558 -32.27 1.84 11.75
N ALA A 559 -32.58 3.12 11.53
CA ALA A 559 -32.81 4.08 12.63
C ALA A 559 -33.58 5.31 12.14
N GLN A 560 -34.83 5.13 11.69
CA GLN A 560 -35.81 6.22 11.56
C GLN A 560 -37.15 5.62 11.14
N ARG A 561 -37.93 5.13 12.11
CA ARG A 561 -39.39 4.94 12.04
C ARG A 561 -39.90 4.41 13.38
N THR A 562 -40.04 5.28 14.36
CA THR A 562 -40.93 5.10 15.53
C THR A 562 -41.00 6.39 16.34
N VAL A 563 -41.62 7.44 15.81
CA VAL A 563 -42.33 8.43 16.63
C VAL A 563 -43.47 9.00 15.78
N THR A 564 -44.68 8.45 15.95
CA THR A 564 -45.94 9.21 15.85
C THR A 564 -47.08 8.35 16.43
N ASN A 565 -47.79 8.96 17.37
CA ASN A 565 -49.16 8.69 17.85
C ASN A 565 -49.36 7.58 18.89
N ALA A 566 -49.63 7.99 20.13
CA ALA A 566 -50.99 8.20 20.63
C ALA A 566 -50.97 8.80 22.06
N PRO A 567 -52.13 9.21 22.58
CA PRO A 567 -52.71 10.55 22.56
C PRO A 567 -52.09 11.55 23.56
#